data_AF-A0A6C0B3V9-F1
#
_entry.id   AF-A0A6C0B3V9-F1
#
_cell.length_a   1.000
_cell.length_b   1.000
_cell.length_c   1.000
_cell.angle_alpha   90.00
_cell.angle_beta   90.00
_cell.angle_gamma   90.00
#
_symmetry.space_group_name_H-M   'P 1'
#
loop_
_entity.id
_entity.type
_entity.pdbx_description
1 polymer ?
#
loop_
_entity_poly.entity_id
_entity_poly.type
_entity_poly.pdbx_seq_one_letter_code
_entity_poly.pdbx_strand_id
1 'polypeptide(L)'
;MCAFLLLTLYFIKTTEGNSESNPPIHMGNYVCRYFYNLGKCIHEKKDFEFDVPDSIEFIKNLPKKIGYKQDFDSIRNEMVAGQIDDQWFIHGQPNDYGAFEMKDVKTEKFWLALKPLAHKIMDEAFIASNIVKTIDSPIIHFRCADVPFSKHPGYLFQKYTFFKDALAEITKRTKKYDKITMSYCNTHRSGQTEKESCDIYANSITKYIESLGYKVEVQCNEYVDDFAMMFYAPAVISTGSSFSFMAGFFGKGVFISGGHQFYESPEQNKYLNDIGDWLFKDYNVSHSSVADYTDTGSVIKMLSEE
;
A
#
# COMPACT_ATOMS: atom_id res chain seq x y z
N MET A 1 70.01 30.97 0.68
CA MET A 1 68.85 31.35 1.52
C MET A 1 67.63 31.31 0.61
N CYS A 2 67.04 30.12 0.42
CA CYS A 2 65.86 29.91 -0.42
C CYS A 2 64.77 29.31 0.47
N ALA A 3 63.72 30.09 0.71
CA ALA A 3 62.55 29.66 1.44
C ALA A 3 61.72 28.72 0.56
N PHE A 4 61.52 27.48 1.03
CA PHE A 4 60.62 26.51 0.43
C PHE A 4 59.18 26.85 0.85
N LEU A 5 58.31 27.11 -0.13
CA LEU A 5 56.87 27.18 0.06
C LEU A 5 56.34 25.79 0.48
N LEU A 6 55.72 25.72 1.66
CA LEU A 6 54.91 24.59 2.09
C LEU A 6 53.50 24.75 1.49
N LEU A 7 53.19 23.91 0.50
CA LEU A 7 51.84 23.68 -0.01
C LEU A 7 51.04 22.87 1.02
N THR A 8 50.09 23.52 1.70
CA THR A 8 49.02 22.83 2.42
C THR A 8 47.93 22.46 1.41
N LEU A 9 47.99 21.24 0.89
CA LEU A 9 46.87 20.63 0.17
C LEU A 9 45.76 20.32 1.18
N TYR A 10 44.69 21.10 1.13
CA TYR A 10 43.42 20.80 1.78
C TYR A 10 42.85 19.53 1.12
N PHE A 11 43.08 18.37 1.73
CA PHE A 11 42.28 17.18 1.43
C PHE A 11 40.87 17.44 1.94
N ILE A 12 39.95 17.77 1.03
CA ILE A 12 38.52 17.56 1.25
C ILE A 12 38.36 16.05 1.38
N LYS A 13 38.36 15.57 2.62
CA LYS A 13 37.90 14.23 2.94
C LYS A 13 36.40 14.24 2.67
N THR A 14 35.99 13.82 1.48
CA THR A 14 34.60 13.41 1.25
C THR A 14 34.31 12.35 2.30
N THR A 15 33.52 12.71 3.30
CA THR A 15 32.91 11.73 4.18
C THR A 15 31.95 10.93 3.32
N GLU A 16 32.47 9.86 2.72
CA GLU A 16 31.67 8.68 2.42
C GLU A 16 31.07 8.25 3.75
N GLY A 17 29.84 8.69 3.96
CA GLY A 17 29.02 8.20 5.06
C GLY A 17 28.81 6.71 4.81
N ASN A 18 29.61 5.90 5.49
CA ASN A 18 29.20 4.56 5.88
C ASN A 18 27.97 4.72 6.78
N SER A 19 26.79 4.84 6.18
CA SER A 19 25.57 4.40 6.84
C SER A 19 25.31 2.98 6.34
N GLU A 20 25.91 2.00 7.02
CA GLU A 20 25.24 0.70 7.21
C GLU A 20 24.00 0.93 8.08
N SER A 21 23.06 1.75 7.58
CA SER A 21 21.71 1.77 8.10
C SER A 21 21.06 0.50 7.57
N ASN A 22 20.56 -0.35 8.47
CA ASN A 22 19.61 -1.40 8.11
C ASN A 22 18.66 -0.86 7.04
N PRO A 23 18.41 -1.62 5.94
CA PRO A 23 17.56 -1.14 4.86
C PRO A 23 16.26 -0.59 5.46
N PRO A 24 15.80 0.59 5.01
CA PRO A 24 14.61 1.22 5.57
C PRO A 24 13.46 0.22 5.53
N ILE A 25 12.83 -0.01 6.69
CA ILE A 25 11.70 -0.92 6.82
C ILE A 25 10.62 -0.44 5.85
N HIS A 26 10.32 -1.25 4.83
CA HIS A 26 9.17 -1.01 3.95
C HIS A 26 7.89 -1.25 4.75
N MET A 27 7.35 -0.19 5.36
CA MET A 27 6.31 -0.29 6.39
C MET A 27 5.11 -1.13 5.95
N GLY A 28 4.61 -0.96 4.72
CA GLY A 28 3.52 -1.77 4.20
C GLY A 28 3.82 -3.28 4.19
N ASN A 29 5.00 -3.68 3.71
CA ASN A 29 5.42 -5.08 3.69
C ASN A 29 5.64 -5.62 5.10
N TYR A 30 6.22 -4.81 5.99
CA TYR A 30 6.46 -5.19 7.38
C TYR A 30 5.14 -5.44 8.13
N VAL A 31 4.19 -4.50 8.04
CA VAL A 31 2.88 -4.62 8.70
C VAL A 31 2.10 -5.80 8.12
N CYS A 32 2.17 -6.01 6.80
CA CYS A 32 1.57 -7.17 6.15
C CYS A 32 2.15 -8.49 6.69
N ARG A 33 3.48 -8.60 6.78
CA ARG A 33 4.17 -9.77 7.36
C ARG A 33 3.81 -10.00 8.82
N TYR A 34 3.74 -8.94 9.62
CA TYR A 34 3.34 -9.00 11.04
C TYR A 34 1.98 -9.67 11.18
N PHE A 35 0.97 -9.15 10.45
CA PHE A 35 -0.40 -9.67 10.54
C PHE A 35 -0.56 -11.04 9.88
N TYR A 36 0.17 -11.34 8.80
CA TYR A 36 0.19 -12.68 8.22
C TYR A 36 0.65 -13.72 9.25
N ASN A 37 1.75 -13.45 9.97
CA ASN A 37 2.27 -14.34 11.00
C ASN A 37 1.34 -14.43 12.22
N LEU A 38 0.66 -13.34 12.59
CA LEU A 38 -0.37 -13.38 13.64
C LEU A 38 -1.53 -14.31 13.24
N GLY A 39 -2.03 -14.19 12.02
CA GLY A 39 -3.09 -15.06 11.50
C GLY A 39 -2.66 -16.54 11.48
N LYS A 40 -1.41 -16.82 11.10
CA LYS A 40 -0.84 -18.17 11.16
C LYS A 40 -0.79 -18.72 12.59
N CYS A 41 -0.29 -17.96 13.56
CA CYS A 41 -0.28 -18.36 14.97
C CYS A 41 -1.68 -18.65 15.50
N ILE A 42 -2.68 -17.82 15.14
CA ILE A 42 -4.09 -18.05 15.50
C ILE A 42 -4.60 -19.36 14.89
N HIS A 43 -4.29 -19.63 13.61
CA HIS A 43 -4.68 -20.87 12.94
C HIS A 43 -4.13 -22.11 13.66
N GLU A 44 -2.84 -22.06 14.02
CA GLU A 44 -2.09 -23.13 14.68
C GLU A 44 -2.37 -23.22 16.20
N LYS A 45 -3.18 -22.32 16.76
CA LYS A 45 -3.45 -22.19 18.20
C LYS A 45 -2.19 -21.99 19.05
N LYS A 46 -1.26 -21.16 18.55
CA LYS A 46 0.01 -20.85 19.21
C LYS A 46 0.08 -19.39 19.62
N ASP A 47 0.91 -19.14 20.62
CA ASP A 47 1.31 -17.79 20.97
C ASP A 47 2.05 -17.15 19.79
N PHE A 48 1.77 -15.87 19.57
CA PHE A 48 2.44 -15.06 18.56
C PHE A 48 3.63 -14.35 19.20
N GLU A 49 4.78 -14.40 18.52
CA GLU A 49 5.97 -13.63 18.83
C GLU A 49 6.56 -13.08 17.53
N PHE A 50 6.92 -11.80 17.52
CA PHE A 50 7.43 -11.13 16.33
C PHE A 50 8.45 -10.07 16.69
N ASP A 51 9.49 -9.93 15.86
CA ASP A 51 10.53 -8.92 16.05
C ASP A 51 10.00 -7.54 15.63
N VAL A 52 9.73 -6.70 16.63
CA VAL A 52 9.23 -5.34 16.43
C VAL A 52 10.36 -4.33 16.63
N PRO A 53 10.81 -3.66 15.56
CA PRO A 53 11.91 -2.70 15.64
C PRO A 53 11.45 -1.42 16.33
N ASP A 54 12.34 -0.83 17.11
CA ASP A 54 12.06 0.40 17.86
C ASP A 54 12.26 1.68 17.01
N SER A 55 12.63 1.54 15.73
CA SER A 55 13.06 2.65 14.85
C SER A 55 11.92 3.42 14.17
N ILE A 56 10.68 2.91 14.20
CA ILE A 56 9.51 3.59 13.60
C ILE A 56 8.43 3.75 14.68
N GLU A 57 7.99 5.00 14.90
CA GLU A 57 7.16 5.40 16.03
C GLU A 57 5.84 4.60 16.17
N PHE A 58 5.19 4.29 15.06
CA PHE A 58 3.99 3.45 15.00
C PHE A 58 4.34 1.98 15.26
N ILE A 59 5.36 1.47 14.58
CA ILE A 59 5.72 0.05 14.59
C ILE A 59 6.17 -0.39 15.98
N LYS A 60 6.98 0.41 16.68
CA LYS A 60 7.49 0.06 18.02
C LYS A 60 6.38 -0.20 19.05
N ASN A 61 5.17 0.32 18.80
CA ASN A 61 4.00 0.13 19.66
C ASN A 61 3.12 -1.06 19.26
N LEU A 62 3.48 -1.80 18.20
CA LEU A 62 2.85 -3.09 17.91
C LEU A 62 3.25 -4.13 18.97
N PRO A 63 2.33 -5.02 19.41
CA PRO A 63 2.65 -6.05 20.37
C PRO A 63 3.74 -7.01 19.86
N LYS A 64 4.83 -7.15 20.62
CA LYS A 64 5.89 -8.15 20.36
C LYS A 64 5.43 -9.58 20.64
N LYS A 65 4.48 -9.74 21.59
CA LYS A 65 3.93 -11.03 22.02
C LYS A 65 2.43 -10.94 22.21
N ILE A 66 1.69 -11.92 21.68
CA ILE A 66 0.25 -12.07 21.89
C ILE A 66 -0.02 -13.54 22.21
N GLY A 67 -0.37 -13.83 23.46
CA GLY A 67 -0.76 -15.18 23.85
C GLY A 67 -2.06 -15.61 23.16
N TYR A 68 -2.14 -16.87 22.76
CA TYR A 68 -3.36 -17.43 22.18
C TYR A 68 -4.48 -17.41 23.24
N LYS A 69 -5.68 -17.02 22.81
CA LYS A 69 -6.87 -16.90 23.67
C LYS A 69 -8.06 -17.55 22.99
N GLN A 70 -8.99 -18.04 23.79
CA GLN A 70 -10.24 -18.64 23.30
C GLN A 70 -11.04 -17.66 22.41
N ASP A 71 -10.97 -16.35 22.66
CA ASP A 71 -11.63 -15.34 21.82
C ASP A 71 -11.16 -15.36 20.35
N PHE A 72 -9.95 -15.89 20.07
CA PHE A 72 -9.43 -16.07 18.72
C PHE A 72 -9.99 -17.30 18.00
N ASP A 73 -10.74 -18.18 18.68
CA ASP A 73 -11.40 -19.31 18.02
C ASP A 73 -12.40 -18.85 16.94
N SER A 74 -13.03 -17.69 17.11
CA SER A 74 -13.92 -17.10 16.11
C SER A 74 -13.19 -16.83 14.78
N ILE A 75 -12.09 -16.07 14.83
CA ILE A 75 -11.20 -15.77 13.70
C ILE A 75 -10.69 -17.07 13.06
N ARG A 76 -10.23 -18.01 13.88
CA ARG A 76 -9.75 -19.31 13.39
C ARG A 76 -10.84 -20.09 12.68
N ASN A 77 -12.06 -20.12 13.22
CA ASN A 77 -13.17 -20.85 12.63
C ASN A 77 -13.58 -20.25 11.28
N GLU A 78 -13.52 -18.92 11.14
CA GLU A 78 -13.72 -18.24 9.85
C GLU A 78 -12.63 -18.63 8.84
N MET A 79 -11.36 -18.68 9.27
CA MET A 79 -10.25 -19.13 8.41
C MET A 79 -10.47 -20.59 7.94
N VAL A 80 -10.82 -21.50 8.86
CA VAL A 80 -11.09 -22.91 8.55
C VAL A 80 -12.30 -23.06 7.62
N ALA A 81 -13.39 -22.32 7.86
CA ALA A 81 -14.56 -22.28 6.98
C ALA A 81 -14.19 -21.73 5.58
N GLY A 82 -13.20 -20.85 5.51
CA GLY A 82 -12.60 -20.34 4.28
C GLY A 82 -11.64 -21.31 3.58
N GLN A 83 -11.44 -22.53 4.11
CA GLN A 83 -10.48 -23.53 3.62
C GLN A 83 -9.02 -23.03 3.64
N ILE A 84 -8.71 -22.19 4.62
CA ILE A 84 -7.34 -21.78 4.95
C ILE A 84 -6.82 -22.80 5.96
N ASP A 85 -5.98 -23.72 5.47
CA ASP A 85 -5.38 -24.82 6.23
C ASP A 85 -3.85 -24.71 6.26
N ASP A 86 -3.18 -25.64 6.94
CA ASP A 86 -1.72 -25.68 7.01
C ASP A 86 -1.06 -25.72 5.61
N GLN A 87 -1.68 -26.39 4.64
CA GLN A 87 -1.16 -26.45 3.27
C GLN A 87 -1.23 -25.09 2.58
N TRP A 88 -2.29 -24.31 2.82
CA TRP A 88 -2.38 -22.93 2.34
C TRP A 88 -1.26 -22.06 2.91
N PHE A 89 -0.91 -22.18 4.20
CA PHE A 89 0.21 -21.44 4.78
C PHE A 89 1.59 -21.89 4.25
N ILE A 90 1.76 -23.18 3.94
CA ILE A 90 3.01 -23.74 3.38
C ILE A 90 3.21 -23.32 1.93
N HIS A 91 2.14 -23.34 1.11
CA HIS A 91 2.22 -23.14 -0.34
C HIS A 91 1.80 -21.74 -0.81
N GLY A 92 0.99 -21.02 -0.04
CA GLY A 92 0.37 -19.76 -0.46
C GLY A 92 1.31 -18.56 -0.43
N GLN A 93 2.30 -18.54 0.47
CA GLN A 93 3.19 -17.39 0.70
C GLN A 93 4.59 -17.83 1.21
N PRO A 94 5.47 -18.40 0.37
CA PRO A 94 6.80 -18.83 0.81
C PRO A 94 7.74 -17.66 1.21
N ASN A 95 7.37 -16.41 0.87
CA ASN A 95 8.06 -15.20 1.28
C ASN A 95 7.04 -14.19 1.82
N ASP A 96 6.98 -14.00 3.14
CA ASP A 96 5.95 -13.25 3.88
C ASP A 96 5.72 -11.78 3.45
N TYR A 97 6.51 -11.24 2.51
CA TYR A 97 6.47 -9.84 2.08
C TYR A 97 5.39 -9.54 1.03
N GLY A 98 4.82 -10.56 0.38
CA GLY A 98 3.81 -10.44 -0.68
C GLY A 98 2.39 -10.81 -0.26
N ALA A 99 2.12 -10.97 1.05
CA ALA A 99 0.84 -11.49 1.51
C ALA A 99 -0.37 -10.58 1.20
N PHE A 100 -0.12 -9.31 0.86
CA PHE A 100 -1.14 -8.35 0.42
C PHE A 100 -1.63 -8.60 -1.02
N GLU A 101 -0.97 -9.48 -1.77
CA GLU A 101 -1.35 -9.83 -3.15
C GLU A 101 -2.51 -10.83 -3.13
N MET A 102 -3.62 -10.48 -3.77
CA MET A 102 -4.81 -11.32 -3.89
C MET A 102 -4.61 -12.38 -4.99
N LYS A 103 -4.20 -13.57 -4.59
CA LYS A 103 -3.99 -14.72 -5.49
C LYS A 103 -5.25 -15.54 -5.71
N ASP A 104 -6.11 -15.58 -4.71
CA ASP A 104 -7.34 -16.35 -4.69
C ASP A 104 -8.33 -15.80 -3.64
N VAL A 105 -9.56 -16.34 -3.66
CA VAL A 105 -10.60 -16.05 -2.66
C VAL A 105 -10.18 -16.45 -1.24
N LYS A 106 -9.30 -17.44 -1.08
CA LYS A 106 -8.82 -17.87 0.25
C LYS A 106 -7.99 -16.77 0.90
N THR A 107 -7.18 -16.06 0.11
CA THR A 107 -6.38 -14.92 0.55
C THR A 107 -7.27 -13.79 1.05
N GLU A 108 -8.35 -13.47 0.33
CA GLU A 108 -9.33 -12.50 0.80
C GLU A 108 -9.98 -12.96 2.12
N LYS A 109 -10.46 -14.21 2.19
CA LYS A 109 -11.09 -14.75 3.41
C LYS A 109 -10.16 -14.71 4.61
N PHE A 110 -8.87 -14.95 4.41
CA PHE A 110 -7.86 -14.85 5.45
C PHE A 110 -7.79 -13.42 6.02
N TRP A 111 -7.70 -12.43 5.13
CA TRP A 111 -7.63 -11.03 5.54
C TRP A 111 -8.93 -10.52 6.15
N LEU A 112 -10.09 -10.94 5.64
CA LEU A 112 -11.39 -10.62 6.21
C LEU A 112 -11.54 -11.17 7.63
N ALA A 113 -11.17 -12.43 7.87
CA ALA A 113 -11.23 -13.03 9.20
C ALA A 113 -10.32 -12.29 10.20
N LEU A 114 -9.14 -11.85 9.76
CA LEU A 114 -8.19 -11.14 10.62
C LEU A 114 -8.54 -9.65 10.81
N LYS A 115 -9.35 -9.07 9.93
CA LYS A 115 -9.58 -7.62 9.84
C LYS A 115 -9.97 -6.96 11.16
N PRO A 116 -10.91 -7.49 11.97
CA PRO A 116 -11.29 -6.87 13.23
C PRO A 116 -10.13 -6.77 14.24
N LEU A 117 -9.33 -7.83 14.34
CA LEU A 117 -8.19 -7.86 15.26
C LEU A 117 -7.04 -6.96 14.78
N ALA A 118 -6.73 -7.01 13.48
CA ALA A 118 -5.69 -6.18 12.89
C ALA A 118 -6.04 -4.69 12.99
N HIS A 119 -7.28 -4.31 12.73
CA HIS A 119 -7.79 -2.96 12.95
C HIS A 119 -7.54 -2.48 14.38
N LYS A 120 -7.96 -3.29 15.37
CA LYS A 120 -7.82 -2.95 16.78
C LYS A 120 -6.35 -2.74 17.17
N ILE A 121 -5.47 -3.67 16.80
CA ILE A 121 -4.04 -3.59 17.13
C ILE A 121 -3.40 -2.34 16.51
N MET A 122 -3.74 -2.02 15.25
CA MET A 122 -3.22 -0.81 14.61
C MET A 122 -3.74 0.47 15.25
N ASP A 123 -5.05 0.55 15.55
CA ASP A 123 -5.64 1.72 16.23
C ASP A 123 -5.01 1.95 17.60
N GLU A 124 -4.82 0.88 18.40
CA GLU A 124 -4.14 0.94 19.69
C GLU A 124 -2.69 1.42 19.55
N ALA A 125 -1.96 0.94 18.53
CA ALA A 125 -0.59 1.40 18.27
C ALA A 125 -0.55 2.89 17.85
N PHE A 126 -1.46 3.34 16.99
CA PHE A 126 -1.56 4.76 16.62
C PHE A 126 -1.91 5.66 17.82
N ILE A 127 -2.80 5.21 18.71
CA ILE A 127 -3.15 5.90 19.96
C ILE A 127 -1.90 6.00 20.86
N ALA A 128 -1.19 4.89 21.07
CA ALA A 128 0.02 4.86 21.89
C ALA A 128 1.15 5.76 21.32
N SER A 129 1.22 5.90 20.00
CA SER A 129 2.16 6.77 19.30
C SER A 129 1.71 8.24 19.23
N ASN A 130 0.51 8.59 19.72
CA ASN A 130 -0.07 9.94 19.61
C ASN A 130 -0.13 10.49 18.17
N ILE A 131 -0.46 9.63 17.20
CA ILE A 131 -0.54 9.94 15.76
C ILE A 131 -1.95 9.74 15.19
N VAL A 132 -2.96 9.68 16.06
CA VAL A 132 -4.37 9.62 15.69
C VAL A 132 -4.74 10.82 14.81
N LYS A 133 -5.43 10.57 13.70
CA LYS A 133 -5.85 11.61 12.75
C LYS A 133 -7.37 11.77 12.74
N THR A 134 -7.82 13.00 12.49
CA THR A 134 -9.21 13.28 12.10
C THR A 134 -9.22 13.61 10.62
N ILE A 135 -9.80 12.73 9.80
CA ILE A 135 -9.82 12.86 8.34
C ILE A 135 -11.27 12.91 7.88
N ASP A 136 -11.62 13.93 7.10
CA ASP A 136 -12.99 14.22 6.68
C ASP A 136 -13.25 13.99 5.19
N SER A 137 -12.22 13.58 4.44
CA SER A 137 -12.26 13.33 3.00
C SER A 137 -11.66 11.97 2.63
N PRO A 138 -12.15 11.32 1.56
CA PRO A 138 -11.50 10.17 0.97
C PRO A 138 -10.06 10.47 0.56
N ILE A 139 -9.21 9.45 0.64
CA ILE A 139 -7.81 9.51 0.20
C ILE A 139 -7.63 8.60 -1.02
N ILE A 140 -7.00 9.13 -2.06
CA ILE A 140 -6.46 8.34 -3.16
C ILE A 140 -4.96 8.20 -2.89
N HIS A 141 -4.49 6.97 -2.74
CA HIS A 141 -3.05 6.70 -2.67
C HIS A 141 -2.55 6.33 -4.05
N PHE A 142 -1.91 7.29 -4.73
CA PHE A 142 -1.36 7.14 -6.06
C PHE A 142 0.12 6.77 -5.98
N ARG A 143 0.40 5.47 -6.07
CA ARG A 143 1.75 4.94 -6.18
C ARG A 143 2.29 5.21 -7.57
N CYS A 144 3.30 6.08 -7.66
CA CYS A 144 3.93 6.41 -8.95
C CYS A 144 5.46 6.25 -8.96
N ALA A 145 6.13 6.37 -7.81
CA ALA A 145 7.59 6.44 -7.78
C ALA A 145 8.32 5.20 -8.33
N ASP A 146 7.73 4.01 -8.17
CA ASP A 146 8.22 2.75 -8.75
C ASP A 146 7.20 2.07 -9.68
N VAL A 147 5.93 2.44 -9.60
CA VAL A 147 4.86 1.95 -10.47
C VAL A 147 4.55 3.05 -11.49
N PRO A 148 4.58 2.79 -12.80
CA PRO A 148 4.74 1.50 -13.48
C PRO A 148 6.15 1.30 -14.05
N PHE A 149 7.11 2.15 -13.68
CA PHE A 149 8.46 2.13 -14.27
C PHE A 149 9.19 0.81 -13.96
N SER A 150 8.97 0.26 -12.77
CA SER A 150 9.25 -1.15 -12.49
C SER A 150 8.11 -1.97 -13.08
N LYS A 151 8.32 -2.55 -14.27
CA LYS A 151 7.35 -3.37 -15.02
C LYS A 151 7.06 -4.74 -14.35
N HIS A 152 6.85 -4.74 -13.04
CA HIS A 152 6.46 -5.93 -12.28
C HIS A 152 4.99 -6.25 -12.59
N PRO A 153 4.60 -7.52 -12.79
CA PRO A 153 3.24 -7.89 -13.21
C PRO A 153 2.06 -7.40 -12.35
N GLY A 154 2.33 -6.98 -11.11
CA GLY A 154 1.33 -6.38 -10.20
C GLY A 154 1.36 -4.85 -10.13
N TYR A 155 2.21 -4.18 -10.91
CA TYR A 155 2.49 -2.75 -10.85
C TYR A 155 1.88 -2.01 -12.05
N LEU A 156 0.56 -2.08 -12.17
CA LEU A 156 -0.15 -1.52 -13.33
C LEU A 156 -0.76 -0.16 -13.01
N PHE A 157 -0.90 0.67 -14.05
CA PHE A 157 -1.70 1.87 -13.97
C PHE A 157 -3.18 1.57 -14.19
N GLN A 158 -4.03 2.28 -13.44
CA GLN A 158 -5.48 2.23 -13.61
C GLN A 158 -5.95 3.36 -14.54
N LYS A 159 -6.89 3.03 -15.43
CA LYS A 159 -7.66 3.96 -16.27
C LYS A 159 -8.41 5.00 -15.42
N TYR A 160 -8.74 6.13 -16.02
CA TYR A 160 -9.47 7.21 -15.35
C TYR A 160 -10.87 6.79 -14.88
N THR A 161 -11.51 5.91 -15.65
CA THR A 161 -12.81 5.32 -15.28
C THR A 161 -12.79 4.59 -13.94
N PHE A 162 -11.63 4.04 -13.51
CA PHE A 162 -11.49 3.45 -12.17
C PHE A 162 -11.77 4.47 -11.06
N PHE A 163 -11.16 5.65 -11.14
CA PHE A 163 -11.32 6.68 -10.12
C PHE A 163 -12.76 7.19 -10.08
N LYS A 164 -13.39 7.37 -11.24
CA LYS A 164 -14.81 7.74 -11.34
C LYS A 164 -15.72 6.72 -10.66
N ASP A 165 -15.54 5.44 -10.99
CA ASP A 165 -16.42 4.38 -10.49
C ASP A 165 -16.17 4.09 -9.01
N ALA A 166 -14.91 4.15 -8.55
CA ALA A 166 -14.56 4.07 -7.13
C ALA A 166 -15.19 5.22 -6.32
N LEU A 167 -15.14 6.46 -6.81
CA LEU A 167 -15.78 7.61 -6.16
C LEU A 167 -17.31 7.50 -6.13
N ALA A 168 -17.92 6.96 -7.18
CA ALA A 168 -19.35 6.67 -7.23
C ALA A 168 -19.74 5.61 -6.18
N GLU A 169 -18.96 4.53 -6.04
CA GLU A 169 -19.22 3.49 -5.06
C GLU A 169 -19.00 3.98 -3.62
N ILE A 170 -17.98 4.80 -3.36
CA ILE A 170 -17.81 5.48 -2.06
C ILE A 170 -19.03 6.33 -1.74
N THR A 171 -19.53 7.10 -2.71
CA THR A 171 -20.73 7.94 -2.53
C THR A 171 -21.95 7.11 -2.15
N LYS A 172 -22.13 5.95 -2.80
CA LYS A 172 -23.23 5.02 -2.53
C LYS A 172 -23.14 4.37 -1.13
N ARG A 173 -21.94 3.99 -0.69
CA ARG A 173 -21.73 3.33 0.62
C ARG A 173 -21.68 4.32 1.78
N THR A 174 -21.41 5.59 1.50
CA THR A 174 -21.21 6.62 2.53
C THR A 174 -22.03 7.87 2.19
N LYS A 175 -21.38 8.93 1.71
CA LYS A 175 -21.94 10.19 1.25
C LYS A 175 -21.06 10.74 0.14
N LYS A 176 -21.57 11.72 -0.61
CA LYS A 176 -20.72 12.50 -1.51
C LYS A 176 -19.82 13.41 -0.67
N TYR A 177 -18.54 13.47 -1.02
CA TYR A 177 -17.57 14.39 -0.45
C TYR A 177 -17.27 15.50 -1.46
N ASP A 178 -17.05 16.72 -0.97
CA ASP A 178 -16.66 17.84 -1.83
C ASP A 178 -15.14 17.88 -2.09
N LYS A 179 -14.36 17.24 -1.21
CA LYS A 179 -12.89 17.24 -1.23
C LYS A 179 -12.38 15.80 -1.28
N ILE A 180 -11.31 15.59 -2.04
CA ILE A 180 -10.52 14.36 -2.11
C ILE A 180 -9.06 14.72 -1.85
N THR A 181 -8.37 13.92 -1.03
CA THR A 181 -6.92 14.06 -0.85
C THR A 181 -6.21 13.06 -1.76
N MET A 182 -5.30 13.54 -2.60
CA MET A 182 -4.40 12.72 -3.40
C MET A 182 -3.08 12.58 -2.66
N SER A 183 -2.87 11.45 -1.98
CA SER A 183 -1.58 11.09 -1.39
C SER A 183 -0.67 10.58 -2.51
N TYR A 184 0.35 11.38 -2.81
CA TYR A 184 1.24 11.20 -3.94
C TYR A 184 2.66 11.60 -3.55
N CYS A 185 3.57 10.63 -3.51
CA CYS A 185 5.00 10.86 -3.33
C CYS A 185 5.76 10.21 -4.49
N ASN A 186 6.74 10.93 -5.04
CA ASN A 186 7.48 10.51 -6.23
C ASN A 186 8.95 10.18 -5.97
N THR A 187 9.40 10.15 -4.71
CA THR A 187 10.84 10.02 -4.39
C THR A 187 11.31 8.58 -4.17
N HIS A 188 10.40 7.63 -4.02
CA HIS A 188 10.72 6.24 -3.71
C HIS A 188 11.26 5.48 -4.94
N ARG A 189 12.57 5.22 -4.98
CA ARG A 189 13.26 4.41 -6.02
C ARG A 189 13.11 4.93 -7.46
N SER A 190 12.88 6.22 -7.60
CA SER A 190 12.67 6.93 -8.87
C SER A 190 13.93 7.73 -9.29
N GLY A 191 14.29 7.70 -10.56
CA GLY A 191 15.19 8.70 -11.16
C GLY A 191 14.48 10.04 -11.41
N GLN A 192 15.20 11.01 -11.97
CA GLN A 192 14.64 12.34 -12.24
C GLN A 192 13.53 12.29 -13.29
N THR A 193 13.73 11.52 -14.36
CA THR A 193 12.73 11.37 -15.43
C THR A 193 11.45 10.71 -14.94
N GLU A 194 11.55 9.70 -14.08
CA GLU A 194 10.39 9.03 -13.47
C GLU A 194 9.62 9.99 -12.56
N LYS A 195 10.31 10.81 -11.77
CA LYS A 195 9.68 11.85 -10.93
C LYS A 195 8.87 12.85 -11.75
N GLU A 196 9.46 13.37 -12.81
CA GLU A 196 8.80 14.34 -13.72
C GLU A 196 7.59 13.70 -14.42
N SER A 197 7.75 12.45 -14.88
CA SER A 197 6.65 11.69 -15.48
C SER A 197 5.51 11.47 -14.48
N CYS A 198 5.85 11.17 -13.22
CA CYS A 198 4.89 11.05 -12.15
C CYS A 198 4.12 12.32 -11.83
N ASP A 199 4.80 13.47 -11.84
CA ASP A 199 4.14 14.75 -11.60
C ASP A 199 3.10 15.02 -12.70
N ILE A 200 3.44 14.67 -13.95
CA ILE A 200 2.51 14.78 -15.08
C ILE A 200 1.30 13.85 -14.89
N TYR A 201 1.51 12.59 -14.51
CA TYR A 201 0.42 11.64 -14.26
C TYR A 201 -0.48 12.07 -13.10
N ALA A 202 0.10 12.44 -11.96
CA ALA A 202 -0.64 12.90 -10.79
C ALA A 202 -1.48 14.15 -11.11
N ASN A 203 -0.91 15.11 -11.84
CA ASN A 203 -1.63 16.31 -12.29
C ASN A 203 -2.77 15.98 -13.26
N SER A 204 -2.58 15.01 -14.16
CA SER A 204 -3.61 14.62 -15.11
C SER A 204 -4.79 13.93 -14.43
N ILE A 205 -4.51 13.01 -13.49
CA ILE A 205 -5.55 12.35 -12.66
C ILE A 205 -6.27 13.38 -11.79
N THR A 206 -5.54 14.32 -11.20
CA THR A 206 -6.11 15.42 -10.41
C THR A 206 -7.13 16.22 -11.22
N LYS A 207 -6.75 16.68 -12.43
CA LYS A 207 -7.66 17.42 -13.33
C LYS A 207 -8.89 16.59 -13.72
N TYR A 208 -8.72 15.30 -13.96
CA TYR A 208 -9.83 14.42 -14.26
C TYR A 208 -10.82 14.35 -13.07
N ILE A 209 -10.33 14.13 -11.85
CA ILE A 209 -11.17 14.10 -10.65
C ILE A 209 -11.85 15.45 -10.40
N GLU A 210 -11.14 16.56 -10.63
CA GLU A 210 -11.73 17.91 -10.56
C GLU A 210 -12.86 18.10 -11.57
N SER A 211 -12.73 17.54 -12.78
CA SER A 211 -13.79 17.57 -13.79
C SER A 211 -15.05 16.79 -13.38
N LEU A 212 -14.94 15.84 -12.45
CA LEU A 212 -16.07 15.13 -11.84
C LEU A 212 -16.75 15.95 -10.72
N GLY A 213 -16.26 17.16 -10.44
CA GLY A 213 -16.83 18.09 -9.46
C GLY A 213 -16.31 17.95 -8.04
N TYR A 214 -15.10 17.39 -7.86
CA TYR A 214 -14.42 17.33 -6.56
C TYR A 214 -13.33 18.40 -6.47
N LYS A 215 -13.09 18.95 -5.29
CA LYS A 215 -11.84 19.65 -4.98
C LYS A 215 -10.76 18.62 -4.68
N VAL A 216 -9.60 18.71 -5.30
CA VAL A 216 -8.48 17.81 -5.02
C VAL A 216 -7.36 18.54 -4.28
N GLU A 217 -6.86 17.92 -3.22
CA GLU A 217 -5.69 18.39 -2.48
C GLU A 217 -4.58 17.35 -2.59
N VAL A 218 -3.47 17.71 -3.24
CA VAL A 218 -2.31 16.83 -3.39
C VAL A 218 -1.39 16.97 -2.17
N GLN A 219 -1.01 15.86 -1.56
CA GLN A 219 -0.15 15.82 -0.39
C GLN A 219 0.91 14.73 -0.51
N CYS A 220 2.09 15.00 0.06
CA CYS A 220 3.15 14.04 0.31
C CYS A 220 3.71 14.35 1.70
N ASN A 221 3.31 13.57 2.70
CA ASN A 221 3.77 13.77 4.07
C ASN A 221 4.90 12.77 4.39
N GLU A 222 5.32 12.74 5.65
CA GLU A 222 6.12 11.62 6.13
C GLU A 222 5.31 10.33 6.04
N TYR A 223 5.97 9.22 5.70
CA TYR A 223 5.29 7.96 5.40
C TYR A 223 4.46 7.40 6.57
N VAL A 224 4.82 7.69 7.83
CA VAL A 224 4.00 7.30 8.99
C VAL A 224 2.70 8.10 9.04
N ASP A 225 2.77 9.40 8.73
CA ASP A 225 1.61 10.28 8.70
C ASP A 225 0.65 9.90 7.58
N ASP A 226 1.15 9.66 6.36
CA ASP A 226 0.31 9.23 5.22
C ASP A 226 -0.39 7.88 5.49
N PHE A 227 0.31 6.95 6.16
CA PHE A 227 -0.26 5.68 6.58
C PHE A 227 -1.38 5.87 7.61
N ALA A 228 -1.18 6.71 8.62
CA ALA A 228 -2.20 7.04 9.61
C ALA A 228 -3.39 7.78 8.98
N MET A 229 -3.14 8.71 8.07
CA MET A 229 -4.20 9.42 7.34
C MET A 229 -5.10 8.44 6.59
N MET A 230 -4.54 7.49 5.85
CA MET A 230 -5.32 6.45 5.18
C MET A 230 -6.09 5.55 6.15
N PHE A 231 -5.47 5.16 7.27
CA PHE A 231 -6.14 4.32 8.27
C PHE A 231 -7.38 4.99 8.88
N TYR A 232 -7.30 6.30 9.14
CA TYR A 232 -8.40 7.09 9.69
C TYR A 232 -9.34 7.71 8.65
N ALA A 233 -9.04 7.56 7.35
CA ALA A 233 -9.86 8.13 6.29
C ALA A 233 -11.25 7.47 6.23
N PRO A 234 -12.29 8.23 5.86
CA PRO A 234 -13.62 7.67 5.63
C PRO A 234 -13.67 6.75 4.41
N ALA A 235 -12.74 6.89 3.48
CA ALA A 235 -12.50 5.95 2.40
C ALA A 235 -11.07 6.06 1.85
N VAL A 236 -10.55 4.96 1.30
CA VAL A 236 -9.25 4.88 0.63
C VAL A 236 -9.42 4.23 -0.74
N ILE A 237 -8.95 4.91 -1.79
CA ILE A 237 -8.79 4.37 -3.15
C ILE A 237 -7.31 4.04 -3.34
N SER A 238 -7.00 2.76 -3.55
CA SER A 238 -5.62 2.26 -3.69
C SER A 238 -5.30 1.84 -5.12
N THR A 239 -4.19 2.32 -5.67
CA THR A 239 -3.64 1.90 -6.97
C THR A 239 -2.76 0.65 -6.93
N GLY A 240 -2.66 -0.05 -5.79
CA GLY A 240 -1.85 -1.26 -5.66
C GLY A 240 -0.53 -1.04 -4.89
N SER A 241 -0.61 -1.11 -3.57
CA SER A 241 0.54 -1.09 -2.66
C SER A 241 0.20 -1.75 -1.33
N SER A 242 1.10 -2.58 -0.80
CA SER A 242 1.00 -3.11 0.57
C SER A 242 0.76 -2.02 1.61
N PHE A 243 1.36 -0.85 1.40
CA PHE A 243 1.21 0.32 2.27
C PHE A 243 -0.25 0.79 2.35
N SER A 244 -0.86 1.08 1.20
CA SER A 244 -2.27 1.47 1.14
C SER A 244 -3.25 0.33 1.45
N PHE A 245 -2.87 -0.92 1.18
CA PHE A 245 -3.68 -2.09 1.56
C PHE A 245 -3.75 -2.21 3.08
N MET A 246 -2.61 -2.22 3.76
CA MET A 246 -2.59 -2.35 5.22
C MET A 246 -3.27 -1.17 5.92
N ALA A 247 -3.08 0.06 5.44
CA ALA A 247 -3.75 1.22 6.02
C ALA A 247 -5.26 1.26 5.69
N GLY A 248 -5.62 1.08 4.42
CA GLY A 248 -6.99 1.28 3.94
C GLY A 248 -7.90 0.09 4.20
N PHE A 249 -7.48 -1.13 3.87
CA PHE A 249 -8.32 -2.33 4.01
C PHE A 249 -8.68 -2.60 5.46
N PHE A 250 -7.75 -2.37 6.38
CA PHE A 250 -7.94 -2.53 7.82
C PHE A 250 -8.31 -1.23 8.53
N GLY A 251 -8.45 -0.12 7.79
CA GLY A 251 -8.80 1.20 8.33
C GLY A 251 -10.27 1.32 8.74
N LYS A 252 -10.67 2.54 9.10
CA LYS A 252 -12.04 2.88 9.53
C LYS A 252 -13.03 2.98 8.37
N GLY A 253 -12.53 3.28 7.17
CA GLY A 253 -13.34 3.65 6.03
C GLY A 253 -13.64 2.52 5.04
N VAL A 254 -14.28 2.89 3.94
CA VAL A 254 -14.42 2.04 2.76
C VAL A 254 -13.06 1.91 2.07
N PHE A 255 -12.67 0.70 1.73
CA PHE A 255 -11.49 0.47 0.89
C PHE A 255 -11.93 0.08 -0.51
N ILE A 256 -11.36 0.72 -1.53
CA ILE A 256 -11.50 0.30 -2.93
C ILE A 256 -10.10 0.22 -3.54
N SER A 257 -9.84 -0.81 -4.33
CA SER A 257 -8.59 -0.90 -5.08
C SER A 257 -8.82 -1.42 -6.49
N GLY A 258 -7.98 -0.97 -7.42
CA GLY A 258 -7.83 -1.57 -8.75
C GLY A 258 -6.56 -2.44 -8.86
N GLY A 259 -5.78 -2.57 -7.79
CA GLY A 259 -4.48 -3.25 -7.76
C GLY A 259 -4.47 -4.54 -6.93
N HIS A 260 -3.28 -5.01 -6.55
CA HIS A 260 -3.04 -6.22 -5.73
C HIS A 260 -3.27 -7.57 -6.42
N GLN A 261 -3.37 -7.59 -7.74
CA GLN A 261 -3.52 -8.81 -8.55
C GLN A 261 -2.35 -8.93 -9.54
N PHE A 262 -2.01 -10.16 -9.94
CA PHE A 262 -1.02 -10.45 -10.98
C PHE A 262 -1.70 -10.60 -12.33
N TYR A 263 -2.00 -9.47 -12.97
CA TYR A 263 -2.78 -9.48 -14.22
C TYR A 263 -2.06 -10.13 -15.39
N GLU A 264 -0.72 -10.20 -15.38
CA GLU A 264 0.05 -10.82 -16.49
C GLU A 264 0.25 -12.34 -16.33
N SER A 265 -0.46 -12.98 -15.39
CA SER A 265 -0.52 -14.44 -15.23
C SER A 265 -1.95 -14.96 -15.48
N PRO A 266 -2.25 -15.53 -16.66
CA PRO A 266 -3.60 -15.99 -17.02
C PRO A 266 -4.21 -17.00 -16.05
N GLU A 267 -3.38 -17.82 -15.40
CA GLU A 267 -3.80 -18.84 -14.44
C GLU A 267 -4.27 -18.23 -13.11
N GLN A 268 -3.72 -17.07 -12.73
CA GLN A 268 -4.06 -16.37 -11.49
C GLN A 268 -5.31 -15.49 -11.65
N ASN A 269 -5.61 -15.03 -12.86
CA ASN A 269 -6.77 -14.16 -13.10
C ASN A 269 -8.13 -14.87 -13.00
N LYS A 270 -8.16 -16.20 -13.16
CA LYS A 270 -9.41 -16.98 -13.20
C LYS A 270 -10.20 -16.94 -11.88
N TYR A 271 -9.51 -16.75 -10.76
CA TYR A 271 -10.12 -16.77 -9.42
C TYR A 271 -10.55 -15.40 -8.92
N LEU A 272 -10.24 -14.35 -9.67
CA LEU A 272 -10.48 -12.98 -9.24
C LEU A 272 -11.97 -12.65 -9.23
N ASN A 273 -12.78 -13.23 -10.13
CA ASN A 273 -14.22 -12.96 -10.27
C ASN A 273 -15.01 -13.06 -8.95
N ASP A 274 -14.52 -13.85 -8.02
CA ASP A 274 -15.15 -14.12 -6.73
C ASP A 274 -14.59 -13.29 -5.56
N ILE A 275 -13.61 -12.40 -5.82
CA ILE A 275 -13.11 -11.47 -4.80
C ILE A 275 -14.12 -10.34 -4.58
N GLY A 276 -14.31 -9.97 -3.30
CA GLY A 276 -15.32 -9.05 -2.82
C GLY A 276 -15.35 -7.67 -3.48
N ASP A 277 -16.40 -6.94 -3.12
CA ASP A 277 -16.82 -5.68 -3.75
C ASP A 277 -15.87 -4.47 -3.55
N TRP A 278 -14.71 -4.69 -2.93
CA TRP A 278 -13.67 -3.69 -2.72
C TRP A 278 -12.60 -3.73 -3.81
N LEU A 279 -12.52 -4.81 -4.61
CA LEU A 279 -11.49 -4.99 -5.63
C LEU A 279 -12.07 -4.90 -7.04
N PHE A 280 -11.83 -3.77 -7.69
CA PHE A 280 -12.33 -3.45 -9.02
C PHE A 280 -11.38 -4.01 -10.08
N LYS A 281 -11.93 -4.55 -11.16
CA LYS A 281 -11.20 -5.28 -12.20
C LYS A 281 -11.32 -4.58 -13.54
N ASP A 282 -10.48 -4.98 -14.49
CA ASP A 282 -10.55 -4.52 -15.88
C ASP A 282 -10.29 -3.02 -16.10
N TYR A 283 -9.71 -2.36 -15.10
CA TYR A 283 -9.25 -0.97 -15.21
C TYR A 283 -7.76 -0.82 -15.48
N ASN A 284 -6.99 -1.92 -15.51
CA ASN A 284 -5.54 -1.85 -15.60
C ASN A 284 -5.03 -1.82 -17.04
N VAL A 285 -4.01 -1.00 -17.28
CA VAL A 285 -3.25 -0.99 -18.54
C VAL A 285 -2.07 -1.95 -18.40
N SER A 286 -2.01 -2.99 -19.24
CA SER A 286 -0.89 -3.96 -19.24
C SER A 286 0.42 -3.31 -19.63
N HIS A 287 1.52 -3.73 -19.00
CA HIS A 287 2.87 -3.28 -19.35
C HIS A 287 3.22 -3.56 -20.81
N SER A 288 2.70 -4.65 -21.39
CA SER A 288 2.90 -5.00 -22.80
C SER A 288 2.31 -3.98 -23.78
N SER A 289 1.31 -3.22 -23.36
CA SER A 289 0.67 -2.17 -24.18
C SER A 289 1.39 -0.82 -24.10
N VAL A 290 2.32 -0.66 -23.15
CA VAL A 290 3.07 0.59 -22.95
C VAL A 290 4.53 0.39 -23.30
N ALA A 291 4.93 0.97 -24.43
CA ALA A 291 6.31 0.97 -24.89
C ALA A 291 7.22 1.69 -23.88
N ASP A 292 6.88 2.94 -23.56
CA ASP A 292 7.65 3.82 -22.69
C ASP A 292 6.73 4.58 -21.73
N TYR A 293 6.95 4.40 -20.43
CA TYR A 293 6.19 5.10 -19.38
C TYR A 293 6.64 6.54 -19.15
N THR A 294 7.68 7.00 -19.84
CA THR A 294 8.10 8.41 -19.84
C THR A 294 7.48 9.20 -21.00
N ASP A 295 6.89 8.53 -22.00
CA ASP A 295 6.00 9.15 -22.98
C ASP A 295 4.62 9.39 -22.36
N THR A 296 4.58 10.37 -21.46
CA THR A 296 3.40 10.69 -20.66
C THR A 296 2.17 11.03 -21.50
N GLY A 297 2.34 11.63 -22.69
CA GLY A 297 1.24 11.96 -23.59
C GLY A 297 0.53 10.72 -24.13
N SER A 298 1.29 9.76 -24.63
CA SER A 298 0.75 8.49 -25.13
C SER A 298 0.11 7.68 -24.01
N VAL A 299 0.74 7.61 -22.84
CA VAL A 299 0.20 6.87 -21.69
C VAL A 299 -1.09 7.52 -21.18
N ILE A 300 -1.12 8.85 -21.00
CA ILE A 300 -2.34 9.56 -20.57
C ILE A 300 -3.49 9.30 -21.54
N LYS A 301 -3.23 9.29 -22.85
CA LYS A 301 -4.25 8.94 -23.85
C LYS A 301 -4.84 7.56 -23.57
N MET A 302 -4.01 6.54 -23.38
CA MET A 302 -4.47 5.18 -23.04
C MET A 302 -5.25 5.13 -21.72
N LEU A 303 -4.82 5.89 -20.70
CA LEU A 303 -5.51 5.94 -19.40
C LEU A 303 -6.88 6.64 -19.49
N SER A 304 -7.07 7.53 -20.46
CA SER A 304 -8.31 8.28 -20.68
C SER A 304 -9.33 7.57 -21.56
N GLU A 305 -8.96 6.46 -22.20
CA GLU A 305 -9.86 5.68 -23.06
C GLU A 305 -10.85 4.88 -22.19
N GLU A 306 -12.15 5.06 -22.46
CA GLU A 306 -13.24 4.30 -21.82
C GLU A 306 -13.14 2.80 -22.16
#